data_AF-A0A9E0TTD7-F1
#
_entry.id   AF-A0A9E0TTD7-F1
#
_cell.length_a   1.000
_cell.length_b   1.000
_cell.length_c   1.000
_cell.angle_alpha   90.00
_cell.angle_beta   90.00
_cell.angle_gamma   90.00
#
_symmetry.space_group_name_H-M   'P 1'
#
loop_
_entity.id
_entity.type
_entity.pdbx_description
1 polymer ?
#
loop_
_entity_poly.entity_id
_entity_poly.type
_entity_poly.pdbx_seq_one_letter_code
_entity_poly.pdbx_strand_id
1 'polypeptide(L)'
;MELSLYVNGIRGRMGKTVRAVVETDPALSLHETLESADVTIDFSAPAALPALLKKCASLCKPLVIGTTGQSPENIHAIHAMSEQIPILFSPNFSLGMAICIETARQISEKLKGLCQIEILEAHHRTKKDKPSGAALALAKAVNQGEVPIHSIRSGDIIGDHTVYFIMAGERIELKHQVQSREVFARGAIYAAKFLKTRPPGLYSVKDLFYATR
;
A
#
# COMPACT_ATOMS: atom_id res chain seq x y z
N MET A 1 -10.05 -18.55 8.67
CA MET A 1 -10.60 -18.73 7.32
C MET A 1 -9.42 -18.99 6.41
N GLU A 2 -9.38 -20.14 5.75
CA GLU A 2 -8.35 -20.47 4.77
C GLU A 2 -8.46 -19.51 3.56
N LEU A 3 -7.32 -19.15 2.98
CA LEU A 3 -7.23 -18.28 1.81
C LEU A 3 -6.22 -18.83 0.81
N SER A 4 -6.69 -19.17 -0.38
CA SER A 4 -5.82 -19.52 -1.50
C SER A 4 -5.48 -18.30 -2.35
N LEU A 5 -4.21 -18.15 -2.70
CA LEU A 5 -3.67 -16.98 -3.37
C LEU A 5 -2.99 -17.35 -4.69
N TYR A 6 -3.24 -16.57 -5.73
CA TYR A 6 -2.40 -16.52 -6.93
C TYR A 6 -1.60 -15.23 -6.91
N VAL A 7 -0.29 -15.30 -7.15
CA VAL A 7 0.59 -14.12 -7.12
C VAL A 7 1.21 -13.89 -8.48
N ASN A 8 0.73 -12.87 -9.18
CA ASN A 8 1.37 -12.40 -10.40
C ASN A 8 2.68 -11.68 -10.03
N GLY A 9 3.79 -12.11 -10.65
CA GLY A 9 5.13 -11.64 -10.28
C GLY A 9 5.78 -12.40 -9.12
N ILE A 10 5.35 -13.64 -8.83
CA ILE A 10 5.89 -14.48 -7.73
C ILE A 10 7.43 -14.58 -7.69
N ARG A 11 8.12 -14.51 -8.84
CA ARG A 11 9.58 -14.59 -8.93
C ARG A 11 10.29 -13.27 -8.55
N GLY A 12 9.57 -12.16 -8.52
CA GLY A 12 10.09 -10.85 -8.14
C GLY A 12 10.37 -10.75 -6.64
N ARG A 13 10.99 -9.64 -6.21
CA ARG A 13 11.34 -9.41 -4.79
C ARG A 13 10.10 -9.49 -3.88
N MET A 14 9.04 -8.77 -4.22
CA MET A 14 7.80 -8.80 -3.44
C MET A 14 7.08 -10.15 -3.54
N GLY A 15 7.04 -10.78 -4.72
CA GLY A 15 6.47 -12.13 -4.88
C GLY A 15 7.14 -13.18 -4.00
N LYS A 16 8.48 -13.15 -3.91
CA LYS A 16 9.25 -14.01 -2.99
C LYS A 16 8.91 -13.74 -1.53
N THR A 17 8.75 -12.46 -1.15
CA THR A 17 8.34 -12.11 0.22
C THR A 17 6.94 -12.60 0.53
N VAL A 18 5.97 -12.43 -0.37
CA VAL A 18 4.59 -12.96 -0.20
C VAL A 18 4.63 -14.48 -0.02
N ARG A 19 5.41 -15.19 -0.85
CA ARG A 19 5.60 -16.64 -0.69
C ARG A 19 6.14 -17.01 0.69
N ALA A 20 7.20 -16.34 1.14
CA ALA A 20 7.78 -16.62 2.44
C ALA A 20 6.76 -16.39 3.59
N VAL A 21 5.90 -15.38 3.49
CA VAL A 21 4.82 -15.19 4.47
C VAL A 21 3.80 -16.34 4.40
N VAL A 22 3.37 -16.73 3.20
CA VAL A 22 2.40 -17.82 3.01
C VAL A 22 2.93 -19.16 3.54
N GLU A 23 4.21 -19.48 3.28
CA GLU A 23 4.85 -20.72 3.77
C GLU A 23 4.89 -20.83 5.31
N THR A 24 4.74 -19.71 6.03
CA THR A 24 4.74 -19.67 7.50
C THR A 24 3.35 -19.62 8.14
N ASP A 25 2.28 -19.45 7.35
CA ASP A 25 0.90 -19.35 7.85
C ASP A 25 0.07 -20.52 7.29
N PRO A 26 -0.31 -21.52 8.10
CA PRO A 26 -1.04 -22.70 7.64
C PRO A 26 -2.44 -22.38 7.11
N ALA A 27 -2.98 -21.18 7.39
CA ALA A 27 -4.25 -20.74 6.83
C ALA A 27 -4.13 -20.15 5.40
N LEU A 28 -2.93 -20.12 4.82
CA LEU A 28 -2.66 -19.58 3.50
C LEU A 28 -2.10 -20.66 2.56
N SER A 29 -2.50 -20.62 1.30
CA SER A 29 -1.92 -21.46 0.25
C SER A 29 -1.62 -20.65 -1.02
N LEU A 30 -0.58 -21.06 -1.75
CA LEU A 30 -0.30 -20.53 -3.08
C LEU A 30 -0.74 -21.52 -4.15
N HIS A 31 -1.35 -20.99 -5.21
CA HIS A 31 -1.82 -21.75 -6.35
C HIS A 31 -1.11 -21.31 -7.62
N GLU A 32 -0.85 -22.27 -8.53
CA GLU A 32 -0.15 -22.01 -9.79
C GLU A 32 -1.02 -21.28 -10.82
N THR A 33 -2.34 -21.43 -10.71
CA THR A 33 -3.33 -20.86 -11.63
C THR A 33 -4.28 -19.94 -10.89
N LEU A 34 -4.70 -18.88 -11.58
CA LEU A 34 -5.63 -17.88 -11.05
C LEU A 34 -7.02 -18.47 -10.79
N GLU A 35 -7.41 -19.46 -11.60
CA GLU A 35 -8.65 -20.21 -11.54
C GLU A 35 -8.83 -20.91 -10.18
N SER A 36 -7.75 -21.48 -9.65
CA SER A 36 -7.75 -22.27 -8.42
C SER A 36 -7.52 -21.46 -7.14
N ALA A 37 -7.24 -20.15 -7.25
CA ALA A 37 -7.07 -19.26 -6.12
C ALA A 37 -8.36 -18.50 -5.78
N ASP A 38 -8.54 -18.14 -4.51
CA ASP A 38 -9.61 -17.26 -4.06
C ASP A 38 -9.38 -15.82 -4.52
N VAL A 39 -8.13 -15.34 -4.38
CA VAL A 39 -7.77 -13.93 -4.65
C VAL A 39 -6.43 -13.85 -5.38
N THR A 40 -6.32 -12.88 -6.28
CA THR A 40 -5.07 -12.56 -6.99
C THR A 40 -4.35 -11.38 -6.36
N ILE A 41 -3.03 -11.50 -6.18
CA ILE A 41 -2.14 -10.40 -5.79
C ILE A 41 -1.18 -10.10 -6.95
N ASP A 42 -1.09 -8.84 -7.34
CA ASP A 42 -0.20 -8.36 -8.40
C ASP A 42 0.94 -7.50 -7.84
N PHE A 43 2.17 -8.03 -7.95
CA PHE A 43 3.42 -7.32 -7.71
C PHE A 43 4.37 -7.57 -8.89
N SER A 44 3.98 -7.13 -10.08
CA SER A 44 4.67 -7.41 -11.33
C SER A 44 5.20 -6.12 -11.98
N ALA A 45 4.76 -5.84 -13.21
CA ALA A 45 5.11 -4.67 -13.99
C ALA A 45 3.84 -4.06 -14.61
N PRO A 46 3.76 -2.73 -14.81
CA PRO A 46 2.58 -2.07 -15.38
C PRO A 46 2.09 -2.69 -16.71
N ALA A 47 3.01 -3.17 -17.54
CA ALA A 47 2.70 -3.80 -18.82
C ALA A 47 1.93 -5.13 -18.71
N ALA A 48 2.00 -5.83 -17.57
CA ALA A 48 1.29 -7.08 -17.35
C ALA A 48 -0.18 -6.88 -16.94
N LEU A 49 -0.53 -5.68 -16.46
CA LEU A 49 -1.83 -5.41 -15.86
C LEU A 49 -3.01 -5.61 -16.83
N PRO A 50 -2.98 -5.13 -18.10
CA PRO A 50 -4.15 -5.26 -18.98
C PRO A 50 -4.59 -6.71 -19.21
N ALA A 51 -3.63 -7.62 -19.39
CA ALA A 51 -3.93 -9.05 -19.55
C ALA A 51 -4.47 -9.66 -18.25
N LEU A 52 -3.89 -9.27 -17.11
CA LEU A 52 -4.33 -9.75 -15.80
C LEU A 52 -5.75 -9.29 -15.46
N LEU A 53 -6.08 -8.02 -15.71
CA LEU A 53 -7.42 -7.46 -15.48
C LEU A 53 -8.47 -8.24 -16.26
N LYS A 54 -8.25 -8.47 -17.57
CA LYS A 54 -9.17 -9.25 -18.41
C LYS A 54 -9.39 -10.67 -17.87
N LYS A 55 -8.30 -11.33 -17.44
CA LYS A 55 -8.38 -12.70 -16.90
C LYS A 55 -9.10 -12.76 -15.55
N CYS A 56 -8.86 -11.80 -14.66
CA CYS A 56 -9.58 -11.71 -13.39
C CYS A 56 -11.07 -11.47 -13.61
N ALA A 57 -11.43 -10.61 -14.56
CA ALA A 57 -12.80 -10.31 -14.93
C ALA A 57 -13.56 -11.55 -15.41
N SER A 58 -12.99 -12.31 -16.36
CA SER A 58 -13.62 -13.49 -16.92
C SER A 58 -13.86 -14.61 -15.90
N LEU A 59 -13.12 -14.59 -14.80
CA LEU A 59 -13.20 -15.59 -13.72
C LEU A 59 -13.84 -15.04 -12.45
N CYS A 60 -14.33 -13.79 -12.48
CA CYS A 60 -14.87 -13.07 -11.34
C CYS A 60 -13.94 -13.10 -10.10
N LYS A 61 -12.62 -13.00 -10.30
CA LYS A 61 -11.63 -13.11 -9.22
C LYS A 61 -11.29 -11.73 -8.63
N PRO A 62 -11.32 -11.59 -7.30
CA PRO A 62 -10.80 -10.41 -6.62
C PRO A 62 -9.33 -10.16 -6.93
N LEU A 63 -8.95 -8.88 -7.02
CA LEU A 63 -7.61 -8.47 -7.42
C LEU A 63 -7.03 -7.41 -6.48
N VAL A 64 -5.90 -7.73 -5.85
CA VAL A 64 -5.05 -6.80 -5.10
C VAL A 64 -3.92 -6.34 -6.00
N ILE A 65 -3.81 -5.04 -6.25
CA ILE A 65 -2.80 -4.44 -7.14
C ILE A 65 -1.82 -3.62 -6.31
N GLY A 66 -0.58 -4.07 -6.24
CA GLY A 66 0.54 -3.34 -5.63
C GLY A 66 1.64 -2.93 -6.59
N THR A 67 1.48 -3.24 -7.88
CA THR A 67 2.34 -2.73 -8.95
C THR A 67 2.22 -1.20 -9.03
N THR A 68 3.33 -0.51 -8.75
CA THR A 68 3.44 0.97 -8.83
C THR A 68 3.75 1.44 -10.25
N GLY A 69 3.55 2.73 -10.53
CA GLY A 69 3.93 3.34 -11.81
C GLY A 69 2.99 3.00 -12.96
N GLN A 70 1.71 2.83 -12.66
CA GLN A 70 0.67 2.60 -13.67
C GLN A 70 0.49 3.83 -14.56
N SER A 71 0.28 3.60 -15.86
CA SER A 71 -0.08 4.68 -16.78
C SER A 71 -1.51 5.16 -16.53
N PRO A 72 -1.90 6.37 -16.97
CA PRO A 72 -3.27 6.85 -16.87
C PRO A 72 -4.30 5.87 -17.48
N GLU A 73 -3.95 5.20 -18.57
CA GLU A 73 -4.81 4.20 -19.23
C GLU A 73 -5.02 2.97 -18.33
N ASN A 74 -3.96 2.51 -17.67
CA ASN A 74 -4.05 1.43 -16.70
C ASN A 74 -4.92 1.82 -15.50
N ILE A 75 -4.81 3.06 -15.02
CA ILE A 75 -5.66 3.58 -13.95
C ILE A 75 -7.13 3.58 -14.39
N HIS A 76 -7.44 4.09 -15.58
CA HIS A 76 -8.82 4.04 -16.11
C HIS A 76 -9.33 2.60 -16.25
N ALA A 77 -8.49 1.67 -16.70
CA ALA A 77 -8.85 0.26 -16.80
C ALA A 77 -9.13 -0.37 -15.43
N ILE A 78 -8.37 0.00 -14.39
CA ILE A 78 -8.63 -0.43 -13.00
C ILE A 78 -10.01 0.08 -12.56
N HIS A 79 -10.32 1.36 -12.78
CA HIS A 79 -11.61 1.94 -12.41
C HIS A 79 -12.78 1.23 -13.13
N ALA A 80 -12.71 1.09 -14.45
CA ALA A 80 -13.75 0.41 -15.21
C ALA A 80 -13.94 -1.06 -14.78
N MET A 81 -12.84 -1.76 -14.50
CA MET A 81 -12.91 -3.15 -14.07
C MET A 81 -13.44 -3.32 -12.64
N SER A 82 -13.25 -2.31 -11.79
CA SER A 82 -13.75 -2.34 -10.42
C SER A 82 -15.28 -2.36 -10.33
N GLU A 83 -15.99 -1.99 -11.40
CA GLU A 83 -17.45 -2.12 -11.48
C GLU A 83 -17.90 -3.59 -11.60
N GLN A 84 -17.00 -4.50 -12.01
CA GLN A 84 -17.32 -5.91 -12.26
C GLN A 84 -16.74 -6.85 -11.21
N ILE A 85 -15.56 -6.53 -10.66
CA ILE A 85 -14.86 -7.34 -9.65
C ILE A 85 -14.35 -6.46 -8.50
N PRO A 86 -14.22 -7.02 -7.28
CA PRO A 86 -13.59 -6.30 -6.18
C PRO A 86 -12.09 -6.11 -6.45
N ILE A 87 -11.65 -4.86 -6.50
CA ILE A 87 -10.24 -4.50 -6.71
C ILE A 87 -9.74 -3.65 -5.55
N LEU A 88 -8.61 -4.01 -4.95
CA LEU A 88 -7.89 -3.13 -4.04
C LEU A 88 -6.61 -2.66 -4.71
N PHE A 89 -6.51 -1.36 -4.96
CA PHE A 89 -5.33 -0.75 -5.58
C PHE A 89 -4.62 0.16 -4.59
N SER A 90 -3.34 -0.11 -4.32
CA SER A 90 -2.52 0.75 -3.46
C SER A 90 -1.04 0.69 -3.84
N PRO A 91 -0.33 1.83 -3.90
CA PRO A 91 1.12 1.83 -4.10
C PRO A 91 1.90 1.43 -2.84
N ASN A 92 1.24 1.30 -1.68
CA ASN A 92 1.86 0.94 -0.42
C ASN A 92 0.89 0.11 0.45
N PHE A 93 1.34 -1.08 0.86
CA PHE A 93 0.56 -2.00 1.68
C PHE A 93 0.96 -2.01 3.17
N SER A 94 1.86 -1.13 3.62
CA SER A 94 2.12 -1.02 5.06
C SER A 94 0.87 -0.46 5.76
N LEU A 95 0.23 -1.29 6.58
CA LEU A 95 -0.88 -0.86 7.44
C LEU A 95 -0.41 0.24 8.42
N GLY A 96 0.83 0.11 8.92
CA GLY A 96 1.47 1.13 9.77
C GLY A 96 1.56 2.49 9.07
N MET A 97 2.00 2.52 7.81
CA MET A 97 2.06 3.77 7.06
C MET A 97 0.66 4.31 6.77
N ALA A 98 -0.29 3.46 6.42
CA ALA A 98 -1.66 3.87 6.14
C ALA A 98 -2.33 4.50 7.38
N ILE A 99 -2.15 3.93 8.58
CA ILE A 99 -2.67 4.53 9.82
C ILE A 99 -1.90 5.79 10.19
N CYS A 100 -0.59 5.86 9.96
CA CYS A 100 0.18 7.09 10.16
C CYS A 100 -0.31 8.22 9.25
N ILE A 101 -0.59 7.96 7.98
CA ILE A 101 -1.15 8.95 7.05
C ILE A 101 -2.50 9.47 7.56
N GLU A 102 -3.40 8.58 7.95
CA GLU A 102 -4.73 8.95 8.45
C GLU A 102 -4.64 9.70 9.78
N THR A 103 -3.76 9.29 10.67
CA THR A 103 -3.52 9.97 11.96
C THR A 103 -2.91 11.36 11.73
N ALA A 104 -1.94 11.49 10.82
CA ALA A 104 -1.33 12.77 10.48
C ALA A 104 -2.37 13.75 9.94
N ARG A 105 -3.28 13.30 9.06
CA ARG A 105 -4.42 14.08 8.58
C ARG A 105 -5.28 14.59 9.73
N GLN A 106 -5.66 13.71 10.65
CA GLN A 106 -6.51 14.07 11.79
C GLN A 106 -5.84 15.05 12.76
N ILE A 107 -4.53 14.88 13.03
CA ILE A 107 -3.77 15.84 13.85
C ILE A 107 -3.71 17.20 13.15
N SER A 108 -3.37 17.22 11.85
CA SER A 108 -3.31 18.46 11.06
C SER A 108 -4.63 19.22 11.05
N GLU A 109 -5.75 18.51 10.86
CA GLU A 109 -7.09 19.11 10.88
C GLU A 109 -7.43 19.75 12.22
N LYS A 110 -7.05 19.12 13.34
CA LYS A 110 -7.30 19.64 14.69
C LYS A 110 -6.37 20.80 15.07
N LEU A 111 -5.15 20.83 14.52
CA LEU A 111 -4.13 21.85 14.79
C LEU A 111 -3.98 22.88 13.65
N LYS A 112 -5.01 22.99 12.80
CA LYS A 112 -4.96 23.86 11.62
C LYS A 112 -4.71 25.31 12.02
N GLY A 113 -3.63 25.89 11.47
CA GLY A 113 -3.21 27.27 11.78
C GLY A 113 -2.56 27.46 13.15
N LEU A 114 -2.44 26.39 13.95
CA LEU A 114 -1.83 26.40 15.27
C LEU A 114 -0.42 25.81 15.27
N CYS A 115 -0.08 24.99 14.27
CA CYS A 115 1.22 24.34 14.16
C CYS A 115 1.89 24.56 12.80
N GLN A 116 3.22 24.50 12.79
CA GLN A 116 4.04 24.31 11.59
C GLN A 116 4.28 22.82 11.39
N ILE A 117 4.25 22.37 10.13
CA ILE A 117 4.39 20.96 9.79
C ILE A 117 5.65 20.75 8.96
N GLU A 118 6.47 19.79 9.37
CA GLU A 118 7.65 19.34 8.62
C GLU A 118 7.71 17.82 8.54
N ILE A 119 8.31 17.29 7.47
CA ILE A 119 8.46 15.85 7.28
C ILE A 119 9.93 15.49 7.14
N LEU A 120 10.38 14.50 7.90
CA LEU A 120 11.67 13.86 7.73
C LEU A 120 11.48 12.42 7.24
N GLU A 121 12.19 12.03 6.20
CA GLU A 121 12.22 10.65 5.72
C GLU A 121 13.64 10.13 5.53
N ALA A 122 13.86 8.85 5.79
CA ALA A 122 15.14 8.19 5.58
C ALA A 122 14.97 6.85 4.86
N HIS A 123 15.84 6.61 3.88
CA HIS A 123 15.91 5.36 3.13
C HIS A 123 17.36 5.00 2.80
N HIS A 124 17.57 3.78 2.33
CA HIS A 124 18.85 3.26 1.88
C HIS A 124 19.48 4.09 0.75
N ARG A 125 20.81 4.05 0.65
CA ARG A 125 21.62 4.86 -0.29
C ARG A 125 21.23 4.72 -1.77
N THR A 126 20.68 3.56 -2.16
CA THR A 126 20.37 3.23 -3.56
C THR A 126 18.97 3.67 -4.00
N LYS A 127 18.16 4.23 -3.10
CA LYS A 127 16.82 4.75 -3.46
C LYS A 127 16.97 6.04 -4.26
N LYS A 128 16.56 6.00 -5.54
CA LYS A 128 16.75 7.09 -6.50
C LYS A 128 15.77 8.26 -6.31
N ASP A 129 14.51 7.96 -5.97
CA ASP A 129 13.49 8.98 -5.78
C ASP A 129 13.70 9.75 -4.48
N LYS A 130 13.53 11.07 -4.54
CA LYS A 130 13.56 12.01 -3.40
C LYS A 130 12.62 13.18 -3.70
N PRO A 131 11.63 13.49 -2.84
CA PRO A 131 11.18 12.71 -1.69
C PRO A 131 10.58 11.35 -2.06
N SER A 132 10.47 10.44 -1.08
CA SER A 132 9.81 9.15 -1.27
C SER A 132 8.29 9.30 -1.47
N GLY A 133 7.68 8.36 -2.19
CA GLY A 133 6.22 8.36 -2.40
C GLY A 133 5.40 8.37 -1.10
N ALA A 134 5.87 7.71 -0.04
CA ALA A 134 5.20 7.75 1.26
C ALA A 134 5.31 9.13 1.95
N ALA A 135 6.45 9.83 1.80
CA ALA A 135 6.60 11.19 2.31
C ALA A 135 5.69 12.18 1.54
N LEU A 136 5.56 12.02 0.22
CA LEU A 136 4.60 12.79 -0.58
C LEU A 136 3.15 12.50 -0.17
N ALA A 137 2.82 11.24 0.15
CA ALA A 137 1.50 10.88 0.65
C ALA A 137 1.20 11.50 2.02
N LEU A 138 2.17 11.51 2.94
CA LEU A 138 2.06 12.22 4.23
C LEU A 138 1.86 13.73 4.02
N ALA A 139 2.68 14.36 3.17
CA ALA A 139 2.57 15.78 2.83
C ALA A 139 1.18 16.12 2.27
N LYS A 140 0.66 15.29 1.36
CA LYS A 140 -0.68 15.46 0.80
C LYS A 140 -1.76 15.29 1.87
N ALA A 141 -1.59 14.37 2.81
CA ALA A 141 -2.59 14.10 3.84
C ALA A 141 -2.66 15.20 4.91
N VAL A 142 -1.54 15.84 5.22
CA VAL A 142 -1.49 16.91 6.23
C VAL A 142 -1.75 18.30 5.65
N ASN A 143 -1.83 18.49 4.33
CA ASN A 143 -1.76 19.82 3.75
C ASN A 143 -2.90 20.28 2.82
N GLN A 144 -3.07 21.61 2.82
CA GLN A 144 -3.75 22.48 1.87
C GLN A 144 -2.75 23.41 1.11
N GLY A 145 -1.44 23.08 1.08
CA GLY A 145 -0.32 23.88 0.51
C GLY A 145 0.97 23.07 0.28
N GLU A 146 2.16 23.70 0.32
CA GLU A 146 3.48 23.02 0.23
C GLU A 146 4.06 22.71 1.63
N VAL A 147 4.43 21.46 1.92
CA VAL A 147 5.06 21.03 3.20
C VAL A 147 6.55 20.81 2.96
N PRO A 148 7.48 21.36 3.78
CA PRO A 148 8.89 21.01 3.73
C PRO A 148 9.13 19.51 3.98
N ILE A 149 9.88 18.86 3.08
CA ILE A 149 10.27 17.45 3.23
C ILE A 149 11.78 17.32 3.17
N HIS A 150 12.37 16.83 4.26
CA HIS A 150 13.78 16.51 4.39
C HIS A 150 14.00 15.04 4.11
N SER A 151 14.99 14.69 3.29
CA SER A 151 15.25 13.28 2.95
C SER A 151 16.69 12.86 3.12
N ILE A 152 16.88 11.80 3.90
CA ILE A 152 18.14 11.12 4.18
C ILE A 152 18.26 9.89 3.28
N ARG A 153 19.43 9.70 2.68
CA ARG A 153 19.79 8.52 1.89
C ARG A 153 21.04 7.87 2.50
N SER A 154 20.85 6.96 3.45
CA SER A 154 21.94 6.37 4.23
C SER A 154 21.70 4.91 4.57
N GLY A 155 22.80 4.16 4.71
CA GLY A 155 22.76 2.76 5.13
C GLY A 155 21.83 1.88 4.30
N ASP A 156 21.14 1.00 5.00
CA ASP A 156 20.19 0.00 4.54
C ASP A 156 18.75 0.26 5.03
N ILE A 157 18.48 1.47 5.53
CA ILE A 157 17.17 1.90 6.05
C ILE A 157 16.09 1.61 5.01
N ILE A 158 15.10 0.78 5.37
CA ILE A 158 14.06 0.38 4.41
C ILE A 158 13.07 1.52 4.19
N GLY A 159 12.73 2.25 5.26
CA GLY A 159 11.89 3.43 5.20
C GLY A 159 11.51 3.91 6.60
N ASP A 160 12.00 5.08 6.96
CA ASP A 160 11.60 5.80 8.17
C ASP A 160 10.93 7.12 7.76
N HIS A 161 9.86 7.48 8.45
CA HIS A 161 9.09 8.69 8.21
C HIS A 161 8.67 9.30 9.54
N THR A 162 8.93 10.59 9.72
CA THR A 162 8.49 11.36 10.89
C THR A 162 7.76 12.61 10.40
N VAL A 163 6.55 12.83 10.89
CA VAL A 163 5.82 14.09 10.73
C VAL A 163 5.95 14.86 12.03
N TYR A 164 6.49 16.07 11.95
CA TYR A 164 6.59 17.01 13.07
C TYR A 164 5.42 17.97 13.00
N PHE A 165 4.73 18.15 14.12
CA PHE A 165 3.77 19.23 14.35
C PHE A 165 4.37 20.14 15.43
N ILE A 166 4.82 21.33 15.04
CA ILE A 166 5.63 22.23 15.87
C ILE A 166 4.78 23.42 16.30
N MET A 167 4.74 23.68 17.61
CA MET A 167 4.02 24.79 18.24
C MET A 167 4.96 25.55 19.18
N ALA A 168 4.50 26.66 19.77
CA ALA A 168 5.33 27.42 20.70
C ALA A 168 5.61 26.61 21.98
N GLY A 169 6.86 26.21 22.18
CA GLY A 169 7.30 25.50 23.39
C GLY A 169 7.09 23.98 23.39
N GLU A 170 6.49 23.41 22.34
CA GLU A 170 6.24 21.97 22.25
C GLU A 170 6.23 21.45 20.80
N ARG A 171 6.38 20.14 20.64
CA ARG A 171 6.23 19.46 19.34
C ARG A 171 5.66 18.07 19.52
N ILE A 172 4.88 17.64 18.54
CA ILE A 172 4.39 16.27 18.41
C ILE A 172 5.12 15.61 17.25
N GLU A 173 5.59 14.37 17.46
CA GLU A 173 6.24 13.55 16.44
C GLU A 173 5.40 12.31 16.15
N LEU A 174 4.94 12.17 14.91
CA LEU A 174 4.32 10.94 14.43
C LEU A 174 5.31 10.17 13.57
N LYS A 175 5.80 9.03 14.09
CA LYS A 175 6.90 8.27 13.49
C LYS A 175 6.46 6.87 13.05
N HIS A 176 6.89 6.49 11.84
CA HIS A 176 6.75 5.15 11.27
C HIS A 176 8.12 4.64 10.82
N GLN A 177 8.48 3.41 11.18
CA GLN A 177 9.76 2.79 10.83
C GLN A 177 9.54 1.38 10.29
N VAL A 178 10.13 1.07 9.13
CA VAL A 178 10.01 -0.23 8.49
C VAL A 178 11.29 -1.03 8.71
N GLN A 179 11.15 -2.18 9.36
CA GLN A 179 12.27 -3.10 9.64
C GLN A 179 12.46 -4.16 8.54
N SER A 180 11.41 -4.51 7.80
CA SER A 180 11.49 -5.48 6.72
C SER A 180 10.41 -5.22 5.65
N ARG A 181 10.63 -5.74 4.43
CA ARG A 181 9.61 -5.69 3.36
C ARG A 181 8.41 -6.60 3.61
N GLU A 182 8.48 -7.45 4.63
CA GLU A 182 7.42 -8.36 5.03
C GLU A 182 6.13 -7.60 5.37
N VAL A 183 6.23 -6.38 5.91
CA VAL A 183 5.07 -5.54 6.23
C VAL A 183 4.18 -5.28 5.02
N PHE A 184 4.77 -5.12 3.83
CA PHE A 184 4.02 -4.91 2.60
C PHE A 184 3.36 -6.21 2.10
N ALA A 185 4.03 -7.35 2.27
CA ALA A 185 3.47 -8.66 1.93
C ALA A 185 2.29 -9.02 2.85
N ARG A 186 2.46 -8.84 4.17
CA ARG A 186 1.39 -9.05 5.16
C ARG A 186 0.20 -8.14 4.89
N GLY A 187 0.44 -6.86 4.58
CA GLY A 187 -0.64 -5.93 4.21
C GLY A 187 -1.38 -6.33 2.94
N ALA A 188 -0.68 -6.82 1.91
CA ALA A 188 -1.32 -7.32 0.69
C ALA A 188 -2.14 -8.60 0.93
N ILE A 189 -1.66 -9.50 1.80
CA ILE A 189 -2.41 -10.68 2.23
C ILE A 189 -3.64 -10.27 3.04
N TYR A 190 -3.52 -9.28 3.93
CA TYR A 190 -4.65 -8.75 4.68
C TYR A 190 -5.69 -8.09 3.75
N ALA A 191 -5.23 -7.34 2.74
CA ALA A 191 -6.07 -6.82 1.66
C ALA A 191 -6.77 -7.94 0.89
N ALA A 192 -6.08 -9.06 0.60
CA ALA A 192 -6.69 -10.20 -0.05
C ALA A 192 -7.77 -10.86 0.81
N LYS A 193 -7.50 -11.07 2.12
CA LYS A 193 -8.50 -11.55 3.09
C LYS A 193 -9.73 -10.64 3.12
N PHE A 194 -9.51 -9.32 3.13
CA PHE A 194 -10.58 -8.33 3.08
C PHE A 194 -11.39 -8.41 1.78
N LEU A 195 -10.75 -8.51 0.62
CA LEU A 195 -11.43 -8.52 -0.68
C LEU A 195 -12.24 -9.79 -0.95
N LYS A 196 -11.86 -10.94 -0.38
CA LYS A 196 -12.48 -12.26 -0.66
C LYS A 196 -14.01 -12.24 -0.57
N THR A 197 -14.58 -11.43 0.32
CA THR A 197 -16.03 -11.37 0.56
C THR A 197 -16.64 -10.02 0.19
N ARG A 198 -15.93 -9.17 -0.56
CA ARG A 198 -16.40 -7.82 -0.90
C ARG A 198 -17.12 -7.81 -2.25
N PRO A 199 -18.17 -6.99 -2.40
CA PRO A 199 -18.79 -6.78 -3.70
C PRO A 199 -17.82 -6.05 -4.64
N PRO A 200 -18.09 -6.07 -5.96
CA PRO A 200 -17.39 -5.22 -6.92
C PRO A 200 -17.28 -3.78 -6.42
N GLY A 201 -16.10 -3.22 -6.59
CA GLY A 201 -15.76 -1.88 -6.14
C GLY A 201 -14.26 -1.66 -6.13
N LEU A 202 -13.87 -0.38 -6.16
CA LEU A 202 -12.49 0.02 -5.99
C LEU A 202 -12.23 0.34 -4.52
N TYR A 203 -11.33 -0.42 -3.92
CA TYR A 203 -10.90 -0.30 -2.54
C TYR A 203 -9.44 0.17 -2.46
N SER A 204 -9.07 0.63 -1.28
CA SER A 204 -7.74 1.07 -0.90
C SER A 204 -7.34 0.44 0.43
N VAL A 205 -6.08 0.61 0.83
CA VAL A 205 -5.62 0.16 2.15
C VAL A 205 -6.34 0.90 3.30
N LYS A 206 -6.87 2.10 3.06
CA LYS A 206 -7.64 2.84 4.07
C LYS A 206 -8.95 2.13 4.43
N ASP A 207 -9.60 1.48 3.47
CA ASP A 207 -10.87 0.77 3.68
C ASP A 207 -10.73 -0.42 4.64
N LEU A 208 -9.51 -0.92 4.80
CA LEU A 208 -9.17 -1.99 5.74
C LEU A 208 -9.39 -1.60 7.21
N PHE A 209 -9.31 -0.32 7.54
CA PHE A 209 -9.52 0.17 8.91
C PHE A 209 -11.00 0.30 9.30
N TYR A 210 -11.88 0.43 8.30
CA TYR A 210 -13.32 0.57 8.53
C TYR A 210 -14.08 -0.74 8.31
N ALA A 211 -13.35 -1.79 7.93
CA ALA A 211 -13.87 -3.13 7.68
C ALA A 211 -14.35 -3.87 8.95
N THR A 212 -13.98 -3.37 10.14
CA THR A 212 -14.37 -3.92 11.45
C THR A 212 -15.26 -2.93 12.19
N ARG A 213 -16.56 -2.97 11.85
CA ARG A 213 -17.70 -2.73 12.75
C ARG A 213 -18.83 -3.64 12.34
#